data_AF-A0A946WEC9-F1
#
_entry.id   AF-A0A946WEC9-F1
#
_cell.length_a   1.000
_cell.length_b   1.000
_cell.length_c   1.000
_cell.angle_alpha   90.00
_cell.angle_beta   90.00
_cell.angle_gamma   90.00
#
_symmetry.space_group_name_H-M   'P 1'
#
loop_
_entity.id
_entity.type
_entity.pdbx_description
1 polymer ?
#
loop_
_entity_poly.entity_id
_entity_poly.type
_entity_poly.pdbx_seq_one_letter_code
_entity_poly.pdbx_strand_id
1 'polypeptide(L)'
;MEKYDGSIPKNWNEFCALPGVGDYTAAAVLSIAFQQSYPVMDGNVKRVMARILGLKNLTKRNLIRIQGRLKKLISIEKPGDFNQAMMELGAKICFPKNPNCGKCPIQKSCYAFDSGSPESYPALIKKEKIPHYEIVAGLIWRKEKFYIQKRGEKGMLAGLWEFPGGKVENGESLENALRREITEECGATPIILKKIGAIKHAYTHFSITFHGYHCQENGTPIRNREFSKWIQPNQIDAFPFPKANHKLFSLLNEQGWDV
;
A
#
# COMPACT_ATOMS: atom_id res chain seq x y z
N MET A 1 -2.98 -13.95 -21.19
CA MET A 1 -1.95 -14.38 -22.16
C MET A 1 -2.51 -14.46 -23.58
N GLU A 2 -3.78 -14.82 -23.75
CA GLU A 2 -4.42 -15.03 -25.08
C GLU A 2 -4.38 -13.83 -26.05
N LYS A 3 -4.45 -12.59 -25.57
CA LYS A 3 -4.55 -11.41 -26.47
C LYS A 3 -3.27 -11.02 -27.21
N TYR A 4 -2.10 -11.33 -26.64
CA TYR A 4 -0.80 -10.90 -27.18
C TYR A 4 0.22 -12.05 -27.28
N ASP A 5 -0.26 -13.29 -27.21
CA ASP A 5 0.55 -14.52 -27.35
C ASP A 5 1.83 -14.52 -26.48
N GLY A 6 1.66 -14.12 -25.21
CA GLY A 6 2.77 -14.02 -24.25
C GLY A 6 3.77 -12.88 -24.49
N SER A 7 3.61 -12.08 -25.55
CA SER A 7 4.48 -10.93 -25.86
C SER A 7 3.97 -9.63 -25.24
N ILE A 8 4.88 -8.77 -24.78
CA ILE A 8 4.53 -7.43 -24.31
C ILE A 8 4.29 -6.53 -25.52
N PRO A 9 3.14 -5.85 -25.64
CA PRO A 9 2.88 -4.93 -26.74
C PRO A 9 3.85 -3.74 -26.70
N LYS A 10 4.44 -3.42 -27.86
CA LYS A 10 5.41 -2.32 -28.01
C LYS A 10 4.75 -0.97 -28.29
N ASN A 11 3.45 -0.96 -28.55
CA ASN A 11 2.68 0.27 -28.74
C ASN A 11 2.28 0.83 -27.37
N TRP A 12 2.49 2.14 -27.17
CA TRP A 12 2.16 2.82 -25.92
C TRP A 12 0.71 2.59 -25.47
N ASN A 13 -0.26 2.79 -26.36
CA ASN A 13 -1.68 2.72 -26.02
C ASN A 13 -2.11 1.29 -25.69
N GLU A 14 -1.59 0.31 -26.43
CA GLU A 14 -1.87 -1.09 -26.18
C GLU A 14 -1.27 -1.56 -24.86
N PHE A 15 -0.06 -1.11 -24.53
CA PHE A 15 0.59 -1.48 -23.27
C PHE A 15 -0.08 -0.82 -22.07
N CYS A 16 -0.43 0.47 -22.16
CA CYS A 16 -1.20 1.17 -21.11
C CYS A 16 -2.62 0.62 -20.93
N ALA A 17 -3.17 -0.10 -21.90
CA ALA A 17 -4.47 -0.76 -21.76
C ALA A 17 -4.41 -2.02 -20.86
N LEU A 18 -3.21 -2.52 -20.53
CA LEU A 18 -3.06 -3.66 -19.64
C LEU A 18 -3.32 -3.27 -18.17
N PRO A 19 -4.04 -4.10 -17.38
CA PRO A 19 -4.27 -3.83 -15.97
C PRO A 19 -2.96 -3.63 -15.19
N GLY A 20 -2.88 -2.52 -14.45
CA GLY A 20 -1.70 -2.19 -13.64
C GLY A 20 -0.58 -1.43 -14.38
N VAL A 21 -0.71 -1.20 -15.68
CA VAL A 21 0.27 -0.43 -16.47
C VAL A 21 -0.18 1.02 -16.60
N GLY A 22 0.41 1.91 -15.79
CA GLY A 22 0.26 3.37 -15.94
C GLY A 22 1.43 4.01 -16.69
N ASP A 23 1.35 5.33 -16.92
CA ASP A 23 2.35 6.12 -17.68
C ASP A 23 3.80 5.85 -17.26
N TYR A 24 4.05 5.72 -15.94
CA TYR A 24 5.39 5.41 -15.44
C TYR A 24 5.87 4.03 -15.89
N THR A 25 5.05 3.00 -15.66
CA THR A 25 5.38 1.61 -16.03
C THR A 25 5.58 1.50 -17.53
N ALA A 26 4.71 2.13 -18.32
CA ALA A 26 4.84 2.18 -19.77
C ALA A 26 6.14 2.83 -20.22
N ALA A 27 6.45 4.03 -19.72
CA ALA A 27 7.70 4.71 -20.06
C ALA A 27 8.94 3.90 -19.65
N ALA A 28 8.94 3.30 -18.45
CA ALA A 28 10.07 2.51 -17.96
C ALA A 28 10.30 1.25 -18.80
N VAL A 29 9.27 0.42 -19.00
CA VAL A 29 9.41 -0.84 -19.75
C VAL A 29 9.72 -0.57 -21.22
N LEU A 30 9.00 0.35 -21.87
CA LEU A 30 9.21 0.64 -23.29
C LEU A 30 10.58 1.26 -23.58
N SER A 31 11.11 2.07 -22.67
CA SER A 31 12.46 2.62 -22.83
C SER A 31 13.58 1.62 -22.53
N ILE A 32 13.45 0.82 -21.47
CA ILE A 32 14.49 -0.10 -21.04
C ILE A 32 14.53 -1.36 -21.92
N ALA A 33 13.37 -2.00 -22.12
CA ALA A 33 13.30 -3.28 -22.84
C ALA A 33 13.18 -3.10 -24.36
N PHE A 34 12.60 -1.98 -24.81
CA PHE A 34 12.27 -1.78 -26.23
C PHE A 34 12.94 -0.55 -26.87
N GLN A 35 13.87 0.11 -26.15
CA GLN A 35 14.63 1.28 -26.63
C GLN A 35 13.76 2.43 -27.16
N GLN A 36 12.54 2.59 -26.64
CA GLN A 36 11.66 3.68 -27.03
C GLN A 36 11.91 4.94 -26.17
N SER A 37 11.98 6.11 -26.81
CA SER A 37 12.36 7.38 -26.16
C SER A 37 11.23 7.99 -25.33
N TYR A 38 10.74 7.27 -24.31
CA TYR A 38 9.75 7.74 -23.36
C TYR A 38 10.42 8.09 -22.01
N PRO A 39 10.43 9.35 -21.58
CA PRO A 39 11.02 9.72 -20.30
C PRO A 39 10.16 9.27 -19.13
N VAL A 40 10.80 8.67 -18.12
CA VAL A 40 10.12 8.28 -16.87
C VAL A 40 9.81 9.49 -15.99
N MET A 41 8.73 9.39 -15.21
CA MET A 41 8.26 10.44 -14.30
C MET A 41 7.86 9.88 -12.93
N ASP A 42 8.79 9.19 -12.27
CA ASP A 42 8.61 8.69 -10.91
C ASP A 42 8.85 9.79 -9.86
N GLY A 43 8.75 9.44 -8.57
CA GLY A 43 9.01 10.39 -7.48
C GLY A 43 10.45 10.90 -7.43
N ASN A 44 11.42 10.07 -7.83
CA ASN A 44 12.84 10.43 -7.84
C ASN A 44 13.16 11.43 -8.94
N VAL A 45 12.74 11.15 -10.17
CA VAL A 45 12.97 11.99 -11.33
C VAL A 45 12.25 13.34 -11.18
N LYS A 46 11.01 13.34 -10.68
CA LYS A 46 10.29 14.58 -10.36
C LYS A 46 11.07 15.46 -9.38
N ARG A 47 11.65 14.88 -8.32
CA ARG A 47 12.47 15.61 -7.34
C ARG A 47 13.75 16.15 -7.96
N VAL A 48 14.50 15.31 -8.67
CA VAL A 48 15.75 15.71 -9.35
C VAL A 48 15.48 16.86 -10.31
N MET A 49 14.48 16.73 -11.17
CA MET A 49 14.14 17.75 -12.16
C MET A 49 13.57 19.01 -11.53
N ALA A 50 12.79 18.90 -10.44
CA ALA A 50 12.34 20.07 -9.69
C ALA A 50 13.52 20.86 -9.10
N ARG A 51 14.55 20.18 -8.60
CA ARG A 51 15.79 20.81 -8.11
C ARG A 51 16.58 21.48 -9.22
N ILE A 52 16.76 20.78 -10.35
CA ILE A 52 17.46 21.32 -11.52
C ILE A 52 16.77 22.59 -12.03
N LEU A 53 15.44 22.56 -12.12
CA LEU A 53 14.64 23.63 -12.71
C LEU A 53 14.17 24.70 -11.69
N GLY A 54 14.54 24.58 -10.42
CA GLY A 54 14.12 25.52 -9.37
C GLY A 54 12.61 25.54 -9.11
N LEU A 55 11.92 24.40 -9.27
CA LEU A 55 10.46 24.30 -9.12
C LEU A 55 10.07 23.93 -7.70
N LYS A 56 9.56 24.90 -6.93
CA LYS A 56 9.12 24.64 -5.55
C LYS A 56 7.89 23.73 -5.46
N ASN A 57 6.98 23.77 -6.43
CA ASN A 57 5.72 23.01 -6.36
C ASN A 57 5.58 22.06 -7.55
N LEU A 58 5.15 20.82 -7.33
CA LEU A 58 4.85 19.85 -8.39
C LEU A 58 3.41 19.98 -8.90
N THR A 59 3.03 21.19 -9.33
CA THR A 59 1.73 21.44 -9.96
C THR A 59 1.62 20.75 -11.32
N LYS A 60 0.40 20.55 -11.85
CA LYS A 60 0.19 20.00 -13.21
C LYS A 60 1.04 20.75 -14.27
N ARG A 61 1.07 22.08 -14.22
CA ARG A 61 1.91 22.91 -15.10
C ARG A 61 3.40 22.60 -14.96
N ASN A 62 3.91 22.46 -13.74
CA ASN A 62 5.32 22.17 -13.52
C ASN A 62 5.69 20.73 -13.91
N LEU A 63 4.79 19.77 -13.75
CA LEU A 63 4.97 18.40 -14.26
C LEU A 63 5.09 18.38 -15.79
N ILE A 64 4.25 19.14 -16.50
CA ILE A 64 4.36 19.31 -17.96
C ILE A 64 5.71 19.94 -18.34
N ARG A 65 6.18 20.95 -17.60
CA ARG A 65 7.50 21.57 -17.83
C ARG A 65 8.64 20.57 -17.64
N ILE A 66 8.59 19.76 -16.57
CA ILE A 66 9.58 18.71 -16.32
C ILE A 66 9.57 17.70 -17.46
N GLN A 67 8.40 17.20 -17.85
CA GLN A 67 8.27 16.23 -18.93
C GLN A 67 8.78 16.80 -20.27
N GLY A 68 8.45 18.05 -20.58
CA GLY A 68 8.96 18.74 -21.77
C GLY A 68 10.48 18.91 -21.77
N ARG A 69 11.09 19.14 -20.60
CA ARG A 69 12.55 19.19 -20.48
C ARG A 69 13.17 17.81 -20.65
N LEU A 70 12.60 16.77 -20.04
CA LEU A 70 13.09 15.39 -20.16
C LEU A 70 13.01 14.88 -21.59
N LYS A 71 11.92 15.15 -22.32
CA LYS A 71 11.79 14.80 -23.74
C LYS A 71 12.90 15.39 -24.62
N LYS A 72 13.46 16.54 -24.23
CA LYS A 72 14.59 17.17 -24.93
C LYS A 72 15.96 16.63 -24.50
N LEU A 73 16.04 15.96 -23.35
CA LEU A 73 17.29 15.49 -22.76
C LEU A 73 17.52 13.99 -22.94
N ILE A 74 16.44 13.22 -23.05
CA ILE A 74 16.53 11.76 -23.17
C ILE A 74 17.35 11.37 -24.39
N SER A 75 18.23 10.39 -24.21
CA SER A 75 19.02 9.83 -25.32
C SER A 75 18.11 9.05 -26.26
N ILE A 76 18.24 9.31 -27.56
CA ILE A 76 17.51 8.56 -28.60
C ILE A 76 18.08 7.14 -28.74
N GLU A 77 19.40 7.01 -28.61
CA GLU A 77 20.10 5.72 -28.76
C GLU A 77 19.99 4.86 -27.50
N LYS A 78 20.01 5.48 -26.31
CA LYS A 78 20.03 4.79 -25.02
C LYS A 78 19.00 5.36 -24.04
N PRO A 79 17.70 5.35 -24.39
CA PRO A 79 16.66 5.94 -23.53
C PRO A 79 16.50 5.18 -22.21
N GLY A 80 16.69 3.85 -22.23
CA GLY A 80 16.68 3.01 -21.03
C GLY A 80 17.76 3.41 -20.03
N ASP A 81 19.02 3.51 -20.48
CA ASP A 81 20.15 3.93 -19.63
C ASP A 81 19.94 5.34 -19.08
N PHE A 82 19.44 6.27 -19.89
CA PHE A 82 19.11 7.62 -19.44
C PHE A 82 18.07 7.60 -18.31
N ASN A 83 16.99 6.85 -18.49
CA ASN A 83 15.93 6.74 -17.50
C ASN A 83 16.44 6.08 -16.21
N GLN A 84 17.21 5.00 -16.32
CA GLN A 84 17.81 4.33 -15.17
C GLN A 84 18.77 5.25 -14.42
N ALA A 85 19.63 5.99 -15.14
CA ALA A 85 20.55 6.94 -14.56
C ALA A 85 19.82 8.06 -13.80
N MET A 86 18.73 8.59 -14.36
CA MET A 86 17.92 9.62 -13.70
C MET A 86 17.22 9.11 -12.43
N MET A 87 16.72 7.87 -12.44
CA MET A 87 16.13 7.22 -11.27
C MET A 87 17.17 6.98 -10.17
N GLU A 88 18.32 6.39 -10.54
CA GLU A 88 19.42 6.11 -9.60
C GLU A 88 20.06 7.39 -9.04
N LEU A 89 20.19 8.44 -9.85
CA LEU A 89 20.63 9.75 -9.37
C LEU A 89 19.73 10.25 -8.24
N GLY A 90 18.41 10.12 -8.39
CA GLY A 90 17.47 10.45 -7.33
C GLY A 90 17.60 9.52 -6.12
N ALA A 91 17.76 8.22 -6.34
CA ALA A 91 17.77 7.21 -5.29
C ALA A 91 19.07 7.15 -4.48
N LYS A 92 20.22 7.52 -5.04
CA LYS A 92 21.56 7.31 -4.44
C LYS A 92 22.35 8.58 -4.14
N ILE A 93 21.96 9.72 -4.72
CA ILE A 93 22.70 10.98 -4.57
C ILE A 93 21.75 12.10 -4.17
N CYS A 94 20.72 12.34 -4.98
CA CYS A 94 19.80 13.45 -4.83
C CYS A 94 18.64 13.07 -3.90
N PHE A 95 18.96 12.69 -2.67
CA PHE A 95 18.01 12.24 -1.64
C PHE A 95 16.98 13.31 -1.24
N PRO A 96 15.78 12.93 -0.74
CA PRO A 96 14.80 13.89 -0.24
C PRO A 96 15.36 14.85 0.83
N LYS A 97 16.14 14.31 1.78
CA LYS A 97 16.86 15.05 2.82
C LYS A 97 18.35 14.81 2.67
N ASN A 98 19.19 15.78 3.02
CA ASN A 98 20.65 15.73 2.94
C ASN A 98 21.17 15.19 1.58
N PRO A 99 20.79 15.80 0.43
CA PRO A 99 21.29 15.33 -0.86
C PRO A 99 22.82 15.47 -0.93
N ASN A 100 23.49 14.48 -1.51
CA ASN A 100 24.93 14.48 -1.67
C ASN A 100 25.35 15.30 -2.90
N CYS A 101 25.12 16.61 -2.84
CA CYS A 101 25.38 17.52 -3.96
C CYS A 101 26.86 17.51 -4.38
N GLY A 102 27.80 17.32 -3.44
CA GLY A 102 29.24 17.24 -3.74
C GLY A 102 29.64 16.03 -4.59
N LYS A 103 28.83 14.97 -4.63
CA LYS A 103 29.02 13.82 -5.52
C LYS A 103 28.09 13.83 -6.75
N CYS A 104 27.29 14.88 -6.92
CA CYS A 104 26.28 14.93 -7.98
C CYS A 104 26.92 15.25 -9.34
N PRO A 105 26.82 14.36 -10.36
CA PRO A 105 27.47 14.56 -11.65
C PRO A 105 26.90 15.74 -12.44
N ILE A 106 25.70 16.21 -12.10
CA ILE A 106 25.00 17.31 -12.77
C ILE A 106 24.84 18.54 -11.88
N GLN A 107 25.63 18.64 -10.81
CA GLN A 107 25.59 19.73 -9.82
C GLN A 107 25.65 21.12 -10.47
N LYS A 108 26.53 21.32 -11.44
CA LYS A 108 26.76 22.61 -12.11
C LYS A 108 25.52 23.17 -12.82
N SER A 109 24.57 22.31 -13.18
CA SER A 109 23.33 22.69 -13.86
C SER A 109 22.13 22.75 -12.91
N CYS A 110 22.35 22.64 -11.59
CA CYS A 110 21.30 22.51 -10.61
C CYS A 110 20.98 23.84 -9.91
N TYR A 111 19.85 24.45 -10.26
CA TYR A 111 19.39 25.68 -9.62
C TYR A 111 19.31 25.56 -8.09
N ALA A 112 18.74 24.46 -7.59
CA ALA A 112 18.53 24.32 -6.15
C ALA A 112 19.84 24.11 -5.35
N PHE A 113 20.92 23.68 -6.02
CA PHE A 113 22.25 23.67 -5.41
C PHE A 113 22.83 25.10 -5.36
N ASP A 114 22.75 25.83 -6.46
CA ASP A 114 23.20 27.23 -6.57
C ASP A 114 22.46 28.15 -5.57
N SER A 115 21.18 27.88 -5.30
CA SER A 115 20.38 28.57 -4.28
C SER A 115 20.75 28.22 -2.83
N GLY A 116 21.73 27.35 -2.59
CA GLY A 116 22.15 26.88 -1.27
C GLY A 116 21.10 26.07 -0.50
N SER A 117 19.98 25.70 -1.13
CA SER A 117 18.79 25.18 -0.45
C SER A 117 18.10 24.04 -1.22
N PRO A 118 18.82 22.96 -1.62
CA PRO A 118 18.29 21.91 -2.48
C PRO A 118 17.07 21.19 -1.89
N GLU A 119 16.96 21.13 -0.57
CA GLU A 119 15.82 20.52 0.14
C GLU A 119 14.54 21.34 0.08
N SER A 120 14.62 22.62 -0.29
CA SER A 120 13.44 23.46 -0.51
C SER A 120 12.73 23.16 -1.84
N TYR A 121 13.27 22.21 -2.63
CA TYR A 121 12.79 21.85 -3.95
C TYR A 121 12.63 20.33 -4.11
N PRO A 122 11.42 19.83 -4.41
CA PRO A 122 10.16 20.54 -4.23
C PRO A 122 9.87 20.76 -2.74
N ALA A 123 9.07 21.78 -2.43
CA ALA A 123 8.59 22.05 -1.09
C ALA A 123 7.78 20.86 -0.55
N LEU A 124 7.98 20.55 0.73
CA LEU A 124 7.25 19.50 1.42
C LEU A 124 5.76 19.89 1.50
N ILE A 125 4.90 19.03 0.97
CA ILE A 125 3.46 19.14 1.19
C ILE A 125 3.20 18.66 2.62
N LYS A 126 2.69 19.54 3.50
CA LYS A 126 2.18 19.13 4.81
C LYS A 126 1.09 18.08 4.59
N LYS A 127 1.33 16.85 5.02
CA LYS A 127 0.30 15.81 5.01
C LYS A 127 -0.75 16.17 6.05
N GLU A 128 -2.02 16.08 5.67
CA GLU A 128 -3.13 16.18 6.62
C GLU A 128 -3.00 15.10 7.71
N LYS A 129 -3.66 15.32 8.85
CA LYS A 129 -3.74 14.30 9.91
C LYS A 129 -4.41 13.07 9.33
N ILE A 130 -3.64 11.98 9.24
CA ILE A 130 -4.11 10.68 8.79
C ILE A 130 -5.12 10.17 9.83
N PRO A 131 -6.37 9.84 9.44
CA PRO A 131 -7.38 9.36 10.39
C PRO A 131 -6.92 8.07 11.08
N HIS A 132 -7.34 7.89 12.32
CA HIS A 132 -7.09 6.70 13.12
C HIS A 132 -8.42 6.02 13.46
N TYR A 133 -8.48 4.69 13.33
CA TYR A 133 -9.66 3.90 13.66
C TYR A 133 -9.35 2.79 14.65
N GLU A 134 -10.24 2.58 15.60
CA GLU A 134 -10.25 1.42 16.47
C GLU A 134 -11.04 0.31 15.75
N ILE A 135 -10.42 -0.85 15.55
CA ILE A 135 -11.01 -2.02 14.90
C ILE A 135 -11.01 -3.17 15.89
N VAL A 136 -12.12 -3.89 16.00
CA VAL A 136 -12.27 -5.07 16.85
C VAL A 136 -12.54 -6.29 15.99
N ALA A 137 -12.01 -7.45 16.38
CA ALA A 137 -12.37 -8.71 15.75
C ALA A 137 -12.36 -9.89 16.73
N GLY A 138 -13.23 -10.87 16.45
CA GLY A 138 -13.41 -12.05 17.27
C GLY A 138 -12.89 -13.30 16.60
N LEU A 139 -11.99 -14.00 17.28
CA LEU A 139 -11.69 -15.41 17.01
C LEU A 139 -12.77 -16.24 17.70
N ILE A 140 -13.81 -16.59 16.95
CA ILE A 140 -14.95 -17.34 17.47
C ILE A 140 -14.63 -18.83 17.39
N TRP A 141 -14.53 -19.47 18.55
CA TRP A 141 -14.13 -20.87 18.68
C TRP A 141 -15.31 -21.83 18.69
N ARG A 142 -15.11 -22.96 18.03
CA ARG A 142 -15.94 -24.17 18.10
C ARG A 142 -14.99 -25.37 18.18
N LYS A 143 -14.80 -25.89 19.41
CA LYS A 143 -13.74 -26.86 19.72
C LYS A 143 -12.37 -26.29 19.30
N GLU A 144 -11.55 -27.07 18.60
CA GLU A 144 -10.20 -26.67 18.13
C GLU A 144 -10.20 -25.80 16.86
N LYS A 145 -11.38 -25.41 16.36
CA LYS A 145 -11.50 -24.60 15.14
C LYS A 145 -12.04 -23.23 15.46
N PHE A 146 -11.61 -22.23 14.69
CA PHE A 146 -12.17 -20.89 14.74
C PHE A 146 -12.74 -20.48 13.37
N TYR A 147 -13.71 -19.57 13.41
CA TYR A 147 -14.40 -19.09 12.23
C TYR A 147 -13.61 -17.98 11.51
N ILE A 148 -13.57 -18.07 10.18
CA ILE A 148 -13.05 -17.03 9.27
C ILE A 148 -14.03 -16.80 8.12
N GLN A 149 -14.01 -15.59 7.58
CA GLN A 149 -14.83 -15.19 6.44
C GLN A 149 -14.01 -14.45 5.39
N LYS A 150 -14.45 -14.49 4.15
CA LYS A 150 -13.83 -13.75 3.05
C LYS A 150 -14.48 -12.38 2.91
N ARG A 151 -13.65 -11.33 2.79
CA ARG A 151 -14.10 -9.98 2.46
C ARG A 151 -14.76 -9.99 1.09
N GLY A 152 -15.77 -9.14 0.90
CA GLY A 152 -16.45 -8.97 -0.38
C GLY A 152 -15.49 -8.59 -1.53
N GLU A 153 -15.99 -8.66 -2.75
CA GLU A 153 -15.17 -8.44 -3.97
C GLU A 153 -14.80 -6.97 -4.25
N LYS A 154 -15.39 -6.04 -3.49
CA LYS A 154 -15.18 -4.60 -3.66
C LYS A 154 -14.68 -3.97 -2.36
N GLY A 155 -13.97 -2.86 -2.51
CA GLY A 155 -13.46 -2.10 -1.38
C GLY A 155 -12.08 -2.54 -0.93
N MET A 156 -11.67 -2.03 0.23
CA MET A 156 -10.31 -2.23 0.70
C MET A 156 -10.09 -3.67 1.18
N LEU A 157 -8.96 -4.26 0.76
CA LEU A 157 -8.58 -5.64 1.08
C LEU A 157 -9.59 -6.69 0.56
N ALA A 158 -10.34 -6.33 -0.50
CA ALA A 158 -11.31 -7.21 -1.14
C ALA A 158 -10.72 -8.58 -1.47
N GLY A 159 -11.50 -9.64 -1.20
CA GLY A 159 -11.11 -11.02 -1.45
C GLY A 159 -10.11 -11.64 -0.46
N LEU A 160 -9.56 -10.88 0.50
CA LEU A 160 -8.77 -11.45 1.60
C LEU A 160 -9.67 -12.07 2.68
N TRP A 161 -9.12 -13.00 3.46
CA TRP A 161 -9.79 -13.59 4.61
C TRP A 161 -9.62 -12.72 5.85
N GLU A 162 -10.59 -12.79 6.76
CA GLU A 162 -10.59 -12.05 8.01
C GLU A 162 -11.36 -12.76 9.12
N PHE A 163 -11.23 -12.21 10.31
CA PHE A 163 -12.07 -12.53 11.46
C PHE A 163 -13.31 -11.62 11.45
N PRO A 164 -14.49 -12.09 11.88
CA PRO A 164 -15.65 -11.24 12.07
C PRO A 164 -15.37 -10.08 12.99
N GLY A 165 -15.87 -8.90 12.62
CA GLY A 165 -15.63 -7.68 13.35
C GLY A 165 -15.60 -6.45 12.45
N GLY A 166 -15.33 -5.31 13.06
CA GLY A 166 -15.41 -4.04 12.34
C GLY A 166 -14.95 -2.86 13.17
N LYS A 167 -15.39 -1.68 12.74
CA LYS A 167 -14.94 -0.41 13.29
C LYS A 167 -15.75 -0.07 14.54
N VAL A 168 -15.05 0.37 15.58
CA VAL A 168 -15.67 0.88 16.81
C VAL A 168 -16.28 2.25 16.52
N GLU A 169 -17.54 2.43 16.90
CA GLU A 169 -18.24 3.70 16.74
C GLU A 169 -17.90 4.71 17.86
N ASN A 170 -18.19 5.98 17.63
CA ASN A 170 -17.89 7.03 18.60
C ASN A 170 -18.70 6.82 19.89
N GLY A 171 -18.02 6.73 21.02
CA GLY A 171 -18.65 6.52 22.33
C GLY A 171 -18.96 5.04 22.66
N GLU A 172 -18.65 4.12 21.74
CA GLU A 172 -18.84 2.69 21.92
C GLU A 172 -17.63 2.04 22.63
N SER A 173 -17.88 1.09 23.53
CA SER A 173 -16.80 0.27 24.10
C SER A 173 -16.34 -0.78 23.08
N LEU A 174 -15.09 -1.23 23.19
CA LEU A 174 -14.55 -2.27 22.29
C LEU A 174 -15.39 -3.55 22.30
N GLU A 175 -15.87 -3.95 23.48
CA GLU A 175 -16.68 -5.16 23.63
C GLU A 175 -18.09 -5.01 23.04
N ASN A 176 -18.71 -3.83 23.19
CA ASN A 176 -20.02 -3.56 22.58
C ASN A 176 -19.91 -3.53 21.05
N ALA A 177 -18.88 -2.88 20.52
CA ALA A 177 -18.56 -2.89 19.09
C ALA A 177 -18.39 -4.31 18.57
N LEU A 178 -17.64 -5.14 19.30
CA LEU A 178 -17.40 -6.52 18.90
C LEU A 178 -18.69 -7.34 18.86
N ARG A 179 -19.56 -7.18 19.88
CA ARG A 179 -20.86 -7.86 19.93
C ARG A 179 -21.76 -7.41 18.79
N ARG A 180 -21.84 -6.11 18.53
CA ARG A 180 -22.64 -5.52 17.45
C ARG A 180 -22.19 -6.05 16.09
N GLU A 181 -20.91 -5.88 15.76
CA GLU A 181 -20.34 -6.30 14.48
C GLU A 181 -20.54 -7.80 14.25
N ILE A 182 -20.18 -8.66 15.21
CA ILE A 182 -20.37 -10.11 15.04
C ILE A 182 -21.86 -10.48 14.92
N THR A 183 -22.75 -9.80 15.66
CA THR A 183 -24.20 -10.05 15.54
C THR A 183 -24.72 -9.67 14.15
N GLU A 184 -24.33 -8.51 13.62
CA GLU A 184 -24.71 -8.05 12.28
C GLU A 184 -24.13 -8.95 11.19
N GLU A 185 -22.87 -9.37 11.34
CA GLU A 185 -22.18 -10.12 10.30
C GLU A 185 -22.51 -11.61 10.27
N CYS A 186 -22.69 -12.19 11.45
CA CYS A 186 -22.77 -13.64 11.67
C CYS A 186 -24.13 -14.08 12.26
N GLY A 187 -25.04 -13.16 12.56
CA GLY A 187 -26.38 -13.46 13.06
C GLY A 187 -26.44 -14.03 14.48
N ALA A 188 -25.35 -13.99 15.24
CA ALA A 188 -25.30 -14.47 16.62
C ALA A 188 -24.43 -13.55 17.48
N THR A 189 -24.88 -13.26 18.71
CA THR A 189 -24.10 -12.49 19.67
C THR A 189 -23.08 -13.42 20.36
N PRO A 190 -21.77 -13.13 20.26
CA PRO A 190 -20.74 -13.99 20.84
C PRO A 190 -20.64 -13.82 22.35
N ILE A 191 -20.19 -14.85 23.06
CA ILE A 191 -19.62 -14.73 24.41
C ILE A 191 -18.16 -14.29 24.25
N ILE A 192 -17.78 -13.14 24.82
CA ILE A 192 -16.39 -12.68 24.84
C ILE A 192 -15.69 -13.34 26.02
N LEU A 193 -14.60 -14.04 25.76
CA LEU A 193 -13.88 -14.82 26.78
C LEU A 193 -12.66 -14.05 27.29
N LYS A 194 -11.77 -13.67 26.38
CA LYS A 194 -10.47 -13.07 26.72
C LYS A 194 -9.99 -12.17 25.60
N LYS A 195 -9.39 -11.03 25.96
CA LYS A 195 -8.68 -10.17 25.00
C LYS A 195 -7.33 -10.81 24.62
N ILE A 196 -7.07 -10.97 23.33
CA ILE A 196 -5.79 -11.44 22.78
C ILE A 196 -4.73 -10.32 22.91
N GLY A 197 -5.12 -9.11 22.54
CA GLY A 197 -4.23 -7.96 22.54
C GLY A 197 -4.65 -6.90 21.54
N ALA A 198 -3.78 -5.92 21.33
CA ALA A 198 -3.98 -4.85 20.37
C ALA A 198 -2.71 -4.65 19.54
N ILE A 199 -2.85 -4.57 18.21
CA ILE A 199 -1.74 -4.26 17.31
C ILE A 199 -2.00 -2.93 16.61
N LYS A 200 -0.94 -2.16 16.38
CA LYS A 200 -1.00 -0.95 15.55
C LYS A 200 -0.59 -1.27 14.12
N HIS A 201 -1.35 -0.78 13.16
CA HIS A 201 -1.04 -0.92 11.74
C HIS A 201 -1.35 0.38 10.98
N ALA A 202 -0.50 0.75 10.03
CA ALA A 202 -0.68 1.94 9.23
C ALA A 202 -0.82 1.56 7.76
N TYR A 203 -1.87 2.07 7.13
CA TYR A 203 -2.05 2.10 5.69
C TYR A 203 -1.69 3.50 5.18
N THR A 204 -1.60 3.65 3.85
CA THR A 204 -1.21 4.94 3.23
C THR A 204 -2.15 6.09 3.61
N HIS A 205 -3.44 5.81 3.82
CA HIS A 205 -4.49 6.84 3.99
C HIS A 205 -5.15 6.86 5.38
N PHE A 206 -4.89 5.87 6.24
CA PHE A 206 -5.40 5.82 7.60
C PHE A 206 -4.53 4.88 8.44
N SER A 207 -4.67 4.95 9.75
CA SER A 207 -4.06 4.00 10.67
C SER A 207 -5.14 3.30 11.50
N ILE A 208 -4.83 2.11 11.99
CA ILE A 208 -5.71 1.34 12.85
C ILE A 208 -4.99 0.87 14.10
N THR A 209 -5.75 0.77 15.19
CA THR A 209 -5.46 -0.12 16.30
C THR A 209 -6.44 -1.29 16.19
N PHE A 210 -5.91 -2.51 16.08
CA PHE A 210 -6.68 -3.72 15.85
C PHE A 210 -6.67 -4.59 17.11
N HIS A 211 -7.84 -4.74 17.74
CA HIS A 211 -8.04 -5.49 18.97
C HIS A 211 -8.63 -6.86 18.66
N GLY A 212 -7.90 -7.91 19.05
CA GLY A 212 -8.37 -9.29 18.94
C GLY A 212 -8.98 -9.80 20.24
N TYR A 213 -10.05 -10.58 20.13
CA TYR A 213 -10.70 -11.24 21.26
C TYR A 213 -10.95 -12.72 20.95
N HIS A 214 -10.76 -13.58 21.94
CA HIS A 214 -11.32 -14.93 21.92
C HIS A 214 -12.80 -14.87 22.26
N CYS A 215 -13.60 -15.54 21.44
CA CYS A 215 -15.05 -15.60 21.55
C CYS A 215 -15.57 -17.03 21.46
N GLN A 216 -16.78 -17.27 21.95
CA GLN A 216 -17.54 -18.51 21.78
C GLN A 216 -18.98 -18.22 21.36
N GLU A 217 -19.66 -19.22 20.82
CA GLU A 217 -21.07 -19.15 20.46
C GLU A 217 -21.94 -19.13 21.73
N ASN A 218 -22.94 -18.24 21.80
CA ASN A 218 -23.87 -18.16 22.93
C ASN A 218 -25.12 -19.04 22.72
N GLY A 219 -24.92 -20.32 22.40
CA GLY A 219 -26.00 -21.27 22.10
C GLY A 219 -26.66 -21.10 20.72
N THR A 220 -26.69 -19.88 20.17
CA THR A 220 -27.05 -19.62 18.76
C THR A 220 -25.83 -19.84 17.87
N PRO A 221 -25.87 -20.79 16.90
CA PRO A 221 -24.75 -21.01 15.99
C PRO A 221 -24.50 -19.81 15.07
N ILE A 222 -23.23 -19.52 14.80
CA ILE A 222 -22.80 -18.56 13.79
C ILE A 222 -23.35 -18.96 12.42
N ARG A 223 -24.02 -18.02 11.75
CA ARG A 223 -24.50 -18.18 10.39
C ARG A 223 -23.33 -18.02 9.43
N ASN A 224 -22.95 -19.12 8.79
CA ASN A 224 -21.92 -19.11 7.76
C ASN A 224 -22.32 -18.17 6.61
N ARG A 225 -21.43 -17.24 6.24
CA ARG A 225 -21.51 -16.50 4.97
C ARG A 225 -21.16 -17.43 3.80
N GLU A 226 -21.55 -17.03 2.59
CA GLU A 226 -21.29 -17.78 1.34
C GLU A 226 -19.82 -18.21 1.21
N PHE A 227 -18.89 -17.35 1.60
CA PHE A 227 -17.46 -17.64 1.66
C PHE A 227 -16.93 -17.57 3.09
N SER A 228 -17.18 -18.64 3.86
CA SER A 228 -16.70 -18.79 5.24
C SER A 228 -16.16 -20.19 5.52
N LYS A 229 -15.28 -20.32 6.52
CA LYS A 229 -14.67 -21.59 6.93
C LYS A 229 -14.40 -21.64 8.43
N TRP A 230 -14.41 -22.85 8.97
CA TRP A 230 -13.89 -23.18 10.30
C TRP A 230 -12.55 -23.85 10.14
N ILE A 231 -11.48 -23.22 10.64
CA ILE A 231 -10.10 -23.67 10.44
C ILE A 231 -9.38 -23.87 11.77
N GLN A 232 -8.37 -24.72 11.77
CA GLN A 232 -7.43 -24.87 12.89
C GLN A 232 -6.28 -23.86 12.79
N PRO A 233 -5.59 -23.54 13.91
CA PRO A 233 -4.43 -22.64 13.90
C PRO A 233 -3.34 -22.99 12.87
N ASN A 234 -3.07 -24.28 12.67
CA ASN A 234 -2.08 -24.77 11.69
C ASN A 234 -2.49 -24.58 10.22
N GLN A 235 -3.72 -24.11 9.94
CA GLN A 235 -4.23 -23.90 8.58
C GLN A 235 -4.20 -22.43 8.14
N ILE A 236 -3.79 -21.49 9.00
CA ILE A 236 -3.82 -20.05 8.69
C ILE A 236 -3.04 -19.69 7.42
N ASP A 237 -1.91 -20.36 7.17
CA ASP A 237 -1.05 -20.08 6.02
C ASP A 237 -1.65 -20.54 4.68
N ALA A 238 -2.72 -21.34 4.72
CA ALA A 238 -3.47 -21.72 3.52
C ALA A 238 -4.42 -20.62 3.03
N PHE A 239 -4.56 -19.51 3.76
CA PHE A 239 -5.49 -18.43 3.46
C PHE A 239 -4.80 -17.06 3.43
N PRO A 240 -5.05 -16.23 2.41
CA PRO A 240 -4.45 -14.90 2.34
C PRO A 240 -5.17 -13.94 3.29
N PHE A 241 -4.47 -13.52 4.36
CA PHE A 241 -4.95 -12.53 5.33
C PHE A 241 -4.26 -11.17 5.16
N PRO A 242 -4.89 -10.07 5.63
CA PRO A 242 -4.21 -8.78 5.75
C PRO A 242 -3.00 -8.84 6.69
N LYS A 243 -2.00 -8.00 6.43
CA LYS A 243 -0.79 -7.87 7.29
C LYS A 243 -1.12 -7.51 8.75
N ALA A 244 -2.26 -6.87 9.02
CA ALA A 244 -2.73 -6.61 10.37
C ALA A 244 -3.06 -7.92 11.13
N ASN A 245 -3.71 -8.88 10.47
CA ASN A 245 -4.03 -10.19 11.05
C ASN A 245 -2.75 -10.99 11.30
N HIS A 246 -1.77 -10.97 10.40
CA HIS A 246 -0.48 -11.63 10.63
C HIS A 246 0.24 -11.13 11.89
N LYS A 247 0.13 -9.84 12.23
CA LYS A 247 0.64 -9.32 13.51
C LYS A 247 -0.12 -9.88 14.71
N LEU A 248 -1.43 -10.08 14.59
CA LEU A 248 -2.23 -10.71 15.64
C LEU A 248 -1.90 -12.21 15.77
N PHE A 249 -1.62 -12.90 14.65
CA PHE A 249 -1.15 -14.29 14.67
C PHE A 249 0.19 -14.43 15.39
N SER A 250 1.12 -13.48 15.21
CA SER A 250 2.37 -13.46 15.97
C SER A 250 2.11 -13.39 17.48
N LEU A 251 1.17 -12.54 17.93
CA LEU A 251 0.80 -12.49 19.35
C LEU A 251 0.19 -13.81 19.83
N LEU A 252 -0.67 -14.44 19.03
CA LEU A 252 -1.27 -15.75 19.36
C LEU A 252 -0.23 -16.87 19.42
N ASN A 253 0.75 -16.86 18.52
CA ASN A 253 1.85 -17.85 18.54
C ASN A 253 2.74 -17.70 19.79
N GLU A 254 2.89 -16.50 20.33
CA GLU A 254 3.63 -16.25 21.57
C GLU A 254 2.83 -16.62 22.83
N GLN A 255 1.53 -16.34 22.83
CA GLN A 255 0.66 -16.52 24.01
C GLN A 255 -0.03 -17.89 24.07
N GLY A 256 -0.01 -18.64 22.96
CA GLY A 256 -0.87 -19.80 22.74
C GLY A 256 -2.18 -19.43 22.07
N TRP A 257 -2.74 -20.38 21.33
CA TRP A 257 -4.04 -20.24 20.66
C TRP A 257 -5.22 -20.67 21.55
N ASP A 258 -4.92 -21.18 22.74
CA ASP A 258 -5.89 -21.80 23.63
C ASP A 258 -6.66 -20.76 24.46
N VAL A 259 -7.91 -21.11 24.81
CA VAL A 259 -8.77 -20.38 25.73
C VAL A 259 -9.16 -21.25 26.89
#